data_AF-A0A2H3DSK8-F1
#
_entry.id   AF-A0A2H3DSK8-F1
#
_cell.length_a   1.000
_cell.length_b   1.000
_cell.length_c   1.000
_cell.angle_alpha   90.00
_cell.angle_beta   90.00
_cell.angle_gamma   90.00
#
_symmetry.space_group_name_H-M   'P 1'
#
loop_
_entity.id
_entity.type
_entity.pdbx_description
1 polymer ?
#
loop_
_entity_poly.entity_id
_entity_poly.type
_entity_poly.pdbx_seq_one_letter_code
_entity_poly.pdbx_strand_id
1 'polypeptide(L)'
;MKVPRFYGHFVVPLPAQRDRTVNVILLEHIHGKDVRDLAPREKAGALCSTHKDALIDAALRLFYDIYALEVAQRDMQPRNVILRPRRKDGPFCSTKGCPLHYEADAEDTQMVLVDFEVVEFPEPDSEFSNSVTQRTYVQSHPGINLDWRT
;
A
#
# COMPACT_ATOMS: atom_id res chain seq x y z
N MET A 1 2.99 0.40 -10.75
CA MET A 1 1.67 -0.10 -10.31
C MET A 1 1.78 -0.49 -8.85
N LYS A 2 0.85 -0.03 -8.00
CA LYS A 2 0.90 -0.14 -6.52
C LYS A 2 0.11 -1.33 -5.96
N VAL A 3 -0.61 -2.02 -6.83
CA VAL A 3 -1.46 -3.19 -6.57
C VAL A 3 -1.17 -4.23 -7.67
N PRO A 4 -1.15 -5.55 -7.38
CA PRO A 4 -1.01 -6.58 -8.41
C PRO A 4 -2.15 -6.53 -9.42
N ARG A 5 -1.88 -6.84 -10.69
CA ARG A 5 -2.95 -7.06 -11.66
C ARG A 5 -3.72 -8.33 -11.31
N PHE A 6 -5.04 -8.27 -11.45
CA PHE A 6 -5.89 -9.45 -11.39
C PHE A 6 -5.92 -10.14 -12.76
N TYR A 7 -5.63 -11.44 -12.78
CA TYR A 7 -5.65 -12.25 -14.01
C TYR A 7 -6.88 -13.16 -14.09
N GLY A 8 -7.48 -13.53 -12.96
CA GLY A 8 -8.68 -14.35 -12.97
C GLY A 8 -9.04 -14.93 -11.61
N HIS A 9 -10.23 -15.51 -11.56
CA HIS A 9 -10.78 -16.22 -10.40
C HIS A 9 -11.30 -17.57 -10.86
N PHE A 10 -11.05 -18.61 -10.08
CA PHE A 10 -11.61 -19.93 -10.31
C PHE A 10 -11.91 -20.63 -9.00
N VAL A 11 -12.80 -21.62 -9.06
CA VAL A 11 -13.16 -22.46 -7.93
C VAL A 11 -12.55 -23.84 -8.15
N VAL A 12 -11.83 -24.34 -7.16
CA VAL A 12 -11.19 -25.65 -7.24
C VAL A 12 -11.51 -26.49 -6.00
N PRO A 13 -11.83 -27.79 -6.13
CA PRO A 13 -11.87 -28.68 -4.97
C PRO A 13 -10.44 -28.90 -4.45
N LEU A 14 -10.25 -28.89 -3.13
CA LEU A 14 -9.01 -29.30 -2.49
C LEU A 14 -9.11 -30.79 -2.10
N PRO A 15 -8.46 -31.71 -2.83
CA PRO A 15 -8.61 -33.15 -2.57
C PRO A 15 -8.16 -33.53 -1.15
N ALA A 16 -7.12 -32.86 -0.65
CA ALA A 16 -6.60 -33.07 0.69
C ALA A 16 -7.56 -32.62 1.82
N GLN A 17 -8.64 -31.91 1.52
CA GLN A 17 -9.61 -31.38 2.48
C GLN A 17 -11.03 -31.88 2.22
N ARG A 18 -11.17 -33.18 1.89
CA ARG A 18 -12.47 -33.82 1.58
C ARG A 18 -13.22 -33.10 0.47
N ASP A 19 -12.48 -32.69 -0.57
CA ASP A 19 -13.01 -31.97 -1.73
C ASP A 19 -13.73 -30.65 -1.39
N ARG A 20 -13.37 -30.02 -0.27
CA ARG A 20 -13.81 -28.65 0.03
C ARG A 20 -13.43 -27.74 -1.14
N THR A 21 -14.42 -27.05 -1.71
CA THR A 21 -14.19 -26.06 -2.76
C THR A 21 -13.62 -24.78 -2.17
N VAL A 22 -12.56 -24.25 -2.79
CA VAL A 22 -11.97 -22.97 -2.43
C VAL A 22 -11.99 -22.02 -3.62
N ASN A 23 -12.10 -20.73 -3.31
CA ASN A 23 -11.89 -19.66 -4.27
C ASN A 23 -10.39 -19.43 -4.43
N VAL A 24 -9.91 -19.42 -5.67
CA VAL A 24 -8.53 -19.10 -6.00
C VAL A 24 -8.52 -17.85 -6.85
N ILE A 25 -7.71 -16.88 -6.43
CA ILE A 25 -7.49 -15.61 -7.13
C ILE A 25 -6.10 -15.68 -7.74
N LEU A 26 -6.00 -15.43 -9.04
CA LEU A 26 -4.73 -15.35 -9.76
C LEU A 26 -4.33 -13.89 -9.92
N LEU A 27 -3.16 -13.52 -9.38
CA LEU A 27 -2.64 -12.16 -9.38
C LEU A 27 -1.27 -12.10 -10.08
N GLU A 28 -0.86 -10.89 -10.50
CA GLU A 28 0.50 -10.58 -10.94
C GLU A 28 1.51 -11.01 -9.87
N HIS A 29 2.50 -11.79 -10.28
CA HIS A 29 3.61 -12.13 -9.41
C HIS A 29 4.48 -10.88 -9.18
N ILE A 30 4.55 -10.42 -7.93
CA ILE A 30 5.36 -9.27 -7.54
C ILE A 30 6.70 -9.79 -7.01
N HIS A 31 7.77 -9.52 -7.75
CA HIS A 31 9.13 -9.78 -7.26
C HIS A 31 9.46 -8.87 -6.08
N GLY A 32 10.10 -9.45 -5.06
CA GLY A 32 10.55 -8.71 -3.88
C GLY A 32 10.42 -9.55 -2.61
N LYS A 33 10.51 -8.86 -1.48
CA LYS A 33 10.29 -9.42 -0.15
C LYS A 33 9.26 -8.54 0.57
N ASP A 34 8.48 -9.15 1.44
CA ASP A 34 7.58 -8.36 2.28
C ASP A 34 8.37 -7.51 3.28
N VAL A 35 7.79 -6.39 3.73
CA VAL A 35 8.46 -5.45 4.64
C VAL A 35 8.73 -6.09 6.00
N ARG A 36 7.90 -7.05 6.44
CA ARG A 36 8.13 -7.77 7.70
C ARG A 36 9.43 -8.57 7.66
N ASP A 37 9.75 -9.22 6.55
CA ASP A 37 10.98 -10.01 6.40
C ASP A 37 12.23 -9.13 6.27
N LEU A 38 12.09 -7.99 5.57
CA LEU A 38 13.18 -7.03 5.34
C LEU A 38 13.53 -6.20 6.58
N ALA A 39 12.51 -5.76 7.30
CA ALA A 39 12.62 -4.89 8.46
C ALA A 39 11.77 -5.45 9.61
N PRO A 40 12.12 -6.65 10.12
CA PRO A 40 11.38 -7.25 11.23
C PRO A 40 11.50 -6.36 12.47
N ARG A 41 10.50 -6.44 13.36
CA ARG A 41 10.38 -5.55 14.53
C ARG A 41 11.65 -5.55 15.39
N GLU A 42 12.29 -6.70 15.52
CA GLU A 42 13.52 -6.92 16.29
C GLU A 42 14.73 -6.20 15.69
N LYS A 43 14.73 -5.96 14.37
CA LYS A 43 15.79 -5.26 13.63
C LYS A 43 15.43 -3.84 13.24
N ALA A 44 14.22 -3.37 13.55
CA ALA A 44 13.78 -2.01 13.23
C ALA A 44 14.73 -0.94 13.81
N GLY A 45 15.32 -1.21 14.99
CA GLY A 45 16.35 -0.34 15.59
C GLY A 45 17.61 -0.18 14.75
N ALA A 46 18.00 -1.22 13.99
CA ALA A 46 19.22 -1.27 13.18
C ALA A 46 19.07 -0.60 11.80
N LEU A 47 17.86 -0.26 11.37
CA LEU A 47 17.67 0.53 10.15
C LEU A 47 18.31 1.90 10.32
N CYS A 48 19.06 2.34 9.30
CA CYS A 48 19.57 3.71 9.28
C CYS A 48 18.40 4.71 9.12
N SER A 49 18.61 5.96 9.54
CA SER A 49 17.57 7.00 9.46
C SER A 49 17.01 7.15 8.05
N THR A 50 17.88 7.22 7.04
CA THR A 50 17.49 7.38 5.63
C THR A 50 16.56 6.26 5.17
N HIS A 51 16.84 5.00 5.52
CA HIS A 51 15.98 3.87 5.18
C HIS A 51 14.68 3.85 5.98
N LYS A 52 14.69 4.29 7.25
CA LYS A 52 13.47 4.44 8.04
C LYS A 52 12.53 5.46 7.40
N ASP A 53 13.07 6.63 7.07
CA ASP A 53 12.31 7.73 6.48
C ASP A 53 11.75 7.33 5.11
N ALA A 54 12.55 6.68 4.28
CA ALA A 54 12.13 6.18 2.97
C ALA A 54 11.03 5.12 3.06
N LEU A 55 11.10 4.19 4.02
CA LEU A 55 10.04 3.20 4.25
C LEU A 55 8.73 3.87 4.67
N ILE A 56 8.79 4.84 5.59
CA ILE A 56 7.61 5.55 6.08
C ILE A 56 6.98 6.38 4.95
N ASP A 57 7.78 7.14 4.22
CA ASP A 57 7.32 7.97 3.10
C ASP A 57 6.71 7.10 1.99
N ALA A 58 7.36 6.00 1.59
CA ALA A 58 6.79 5.07 0.61
C ALA A 58 5.49 4.40 1.09
N ALA A 59 5.39 4.07 2.38
CA ALA A 59 4.17 3.49 2.96
C ALA A 59 3.02 4.52 2.99
N LEU A 60 3.29 5.77 3.34
CA LEU A 60 2.31 6.86 3.29
C LEU A 60 1.83 7.12 1.86
N ARG A 61 2.76 7.20 0.89
CA ARG A 61 2.41 7.34 -0.52
C ARG A 61 1.54 6.18 -1.00
N LEU A 62 1.92 4.94 -0.66
CA LEU A 62 1.11 3.76 -0.99
C LEU A 62 -0.29 3.85 -0.39
N PHE A 63 -0.41 4.23 0.88
CA PHE A 63 -1.72 4.41 1.54
C PHE A 63 -2.59 5.44 0.82
N TYR A 64 -2.05 6.64 0.54
CA TYR A 64 -2.80 7.69 -0.14
C TYR A 64 -3.10 7.36 -1.61
N ASP A 65 -2.21 6.65 -2.30
CA ASP A 65 -2.46 6.16 -3.67
C ASP A 65 -3.67 5.20 -3.69
N ILE A 66 -3.81 4.34 -2.68
CA ILE A 66 -4.95 3.41 -2.56
C ILE A 66 -6.21 4.17 -2.13
N TYR A 67 -6.09 5.06 -1.17
CA TYR A 67 -7.21 5.86 -0.68
C TYR A 67 -7.79 6.79 -1.76
N ALA A 68 -6.94 7.34 -2.63
CA ALA A 68 -7.36 8.16 -3.77
C ALA A 68 -8.16 7.36 -4.83
N LEU A 69 -8.09 6.02 -4.78
CA LEU A 69 -8.95 5.12 -5.56
C LEU A 69 -10.25 4.78 -4.83
N GLU A 70 -10.59 5.52 -3.77
CA GLU A 70 -11.76 5.31 -2.91
C GLU A 70 -11.76 3.92 -2.23
N VAL A 71 -10.57 3.35 -2.02
CA VAL A 71 -10.40 2.08 -1.32
C VAL A 71 -9.89 2.37 0.09
N ALA A 72 -10.72 2.09 1.09
CA ALA A 72 -10.31 2.11 2.49
C ALA A 72 -9.69 0.75 2.87
N GLN A 73 -8.37 0.64 2.69
CA GLN A 73 -7.62 -0.53 3.15
C GLN A 73 -7.45 -0.50 4.68
N ARG A 74 -7.96 -1.53 5.37
CA ARG A 74 -7.88 -1.68 6.83
C ARG A 74 -6.71 -2.53 7.29
N ASP A 75 -6.03 -3.27 6.41
CA ASP A 75 -4.93 -4.17 6.77
C ASP A 75 -3.58 -3.82 6.10
N MET A 76 -3.09 -2.60 6.32
CA MET A 76 -1.76 -2.13 5.88
C MET A 76 -0.60 -2.66 6.75
N GLN A 77 -0.63 -3.95 7.09
CA GLN A 77 0.44 -4.56 7.89
C GLN A 77 1.71 -4.83 7.04
N PRO A 78 2.91 -4.82 7.62
CA PRO A 78 4.16 -5.02 6.88
C PRO A 78 4.25 -6.32 6.07
N ARG A 79 3.52 -7.37 6.48
CA ARG A 79 3.42 -8.65 5.74
C ARG A 79 2.65 -8.54 4.41
N ASN A 80 1.82 -7.52 4.26
CA ASN A 80 0.94 -7.32 3.11
C ASN A 80 1.55 -6.35 2.09
N VAL A 81 2.73 -5.80 2.39
CA VAL A 81 3.42 -4.84 1.55
C VAL A 81 4.73 -5.45 1.07
N ILE A 82 4.88 -5.59 -0.24
CA ILE A 82 6.10 -6.07 -0.88
C ILE A 82 6.95 -4.88 -1.30
N LEU A 83 8.21 -4.87 -0.90
CA LEU A 83 9.21 -3.97 -1.44
C LEU A 83 9.80 -4.56 -2.72
N ARG A 84 9.64 -3.86 -3.85
CA ARG A 84 10.23 -4.28 -5.12
C ARG A 84 11.76 -4.15 -5.06
N PRO A 85 12.50 -5.15 -5.55
CA PRO A 85 13.95 -5.10 -5.56
C PRO A 85 14.41 -4.08 -6.61
N ARG A 86 15.41 -3.29 -6.25
CA ARG A 86 16.18 -2.49 -7.20
C ARG A 86 17.49 -3.21 -7.50
N ARG A 87 17.86 -3.28 -8.78
CA ARG A 87 19.18 -3.77 -9.18
C ARG A 87 20.16 -2.61 -9.12
N LYS A 88 21.17 -2.75 -8.28
CA LYS A 88 22.35 -1.89 -8.24
C LYS A 88 23.54 -2.76 -7.88
N ASP A 89 24.69 -2.45 -8.47
CA ASP A 89 25.94 -3.06 -8.06
C ASP A 89 26.43 -2.38 -6.76
N GLY A 90 26.48 -3.15 -5.68
CA GLY A 90 26.93 -2.67 -4.37
C GLY A 90 25.80 -2.23 -3.42
N PRO A 91 26.17 -1.65 -2.27
CA PRO A 91 25.20 -1.32 -1.23
C PRO A 91 24.43 -0.02 -1.52
N PHE A 92 23.22 0.06 -0.97
CA PHE A 92 22.34 1.24 -1.04
C PHE A 92 22.58 2.26 0.06
N CYS A 93 23.25 1.89 1.16
CA CYS A 93 23.66 2.83 2.19
C CYS A 93 25.05 2.48 2.72
N SER A 94 25.66 3.33 3.55
CA SER A 94 26.96 3.05 4.18
C SER A 94 26.86 2.53 5.62
N THR A 95 25.66 2.49 6.19
CA THR A 95 25.43 2.09 7.59
C THR A 95 25.61 0.59 7.77
N LYS A 96 26.69 0.20 8.46
CA LYS A 96 26.96 -1.21 8.80
C LYS A 96 25.81 -1.78 9.65
N GLY A 97 25.36 -2.96 9.27
CA GLY A 97 24.29 -3.67 9.99
C GLY A 97 22.88 -3.20 9.66
N CYS A 98 22.70 -2.21 8.77
CA CYS A 98 21.37 -1.87 8.26
C CYS A 98 20.79 -3.07 7.50
N PRO A 99 19.59 -3.59 7.88
CA PRO A 99 18.96 -4.71 7.18
C PRO A 99 18.73 -4.44 5.69
N LEU A 100 18.55 -3.18 5.31
CA LEU A 100 18.27 -2.77 3.93
C LEU A 100 19.52 -2.41 3.12
N HIS A 101 20.71 -2.62 3.68
CA HIS A 101 21.98 -2.22 3.08
C HIS A 101 22.18 -2.70 1.63
N TYR A 102 21.69 -3.88 1.28
CA TYR A 102 21.73 -4.44 -0.08
C TYR A 102 20.34 -4.69 -0.69
N GLU A 103 19.27 -4.30 0.01
CA GLU A 103 17.91 -4.71 -0.34
C GLU A 103 17.07 -3.57 -0.93
N ALA A 104 17.32 -2.33 -0.51
CA ALA A 104 16.44 -1.21 -0.83
C ALA A 104 17.19 0.07 -1.18
N ASP A 105 16.83 0.69 -2.29
CA ASP A 105 17.23 2.07 -2.58
C ASP A 105 16.34 3.05 -1.79
N ALA A 106 16.94 3.85 -0.92
CA ALA A 106 16.21 4.83 -0.13
C ALA A 106 15.65 5.98 -0.99
N GLU A 107 16.25 6.26 -2.15
CA GLU A 107 15.79 7.32 -3.06
C GLU A 107 14.64 6.85 -3.97
N ASP A 108 14.47 5.53 -4.14
CA ASP A 108 13.46 4.93 -5.00
C ASP A 108 12.87 3.66 -4.38
N THR A 109 12.30 3.83 -3.18
CA THR A 109 11.60 2.78 -2.44
C THR A 109 10.24 2.52 -3.07
N GLN A 110 10.09 1.39 -3.75
CA GLN A 110 8.85 1.00 -4.44
C GLN A 110 8.11 -0.08 -3.68
N MET A 111 6.92 0.26 -3.16
CA MET A 111 6.05 -0.67 -2.45
C MET A 111 4.82 -1.06 -3.26
N VAL A 112 4.37 -2.30 -3.06
CA VAL A 112 3.13 -2.85 -3.62
C VAL A 112 2.33 -3.49 -2.49
N LEU A 113 1.08 -3.10 -2.34
CA LEU A 113 0.14 -3.79 -1.46
C LEU A 113 -0.38 -5.04 -2.18
N VAL A 114 -0.34 -6.22 -1.54
CA VAL A 114 -0.74 -7.49 -2.17
C VAL A 114 -1.97 -8.15 -1.55
N ASP A 115 -2.29 -7.81 -0.30
CA ASP A 115 -3.45 -8.37 0.41
C ASP A 115 -4.58 -7.34 0.47
N PHE A 116 -5.77 -7.75 0.03
CA PHE A 116 -6.98 -6.93 -0.05
C PHE A 116 -8.18 -7.59 0.63
N GLU A 117 -7.96 -8.55 1.54
CA GLU A 117 -9.06 -9.25 2.21
C GLU A 117 -9.91 -8.33 3.09
N VAL A 118 -9.34 -7.24 3.62
CA VAL A 118 -10.00 -6.32 4.54
C VAL A 118 -10.08 -4.89 3.97
N VAL A 119 -10.79 -4.75 2.85
CA VAL A 119 -11.05 -3.44 2.24
C VAL A 119 -12.51 -3.03 2.37
N GLU A 120 -12.71 -1.73 2.54
CA GLU A 120 -14.01 -1.08 2.45
C GLU A 120 -14.04 -0.15 1.24
N PHE A 121 -15.19 -0.06 0.59
CA PHE A 121 -15.48 0.95 -0.42
C PHE A 121 -16.47 1.90 0.24
N PRO A 122 -16.02 3.03 0.82
CA PRO A 122 -16.92 3.98 1.41
C PRO A 122 -17.91 4.44 0.34
N GLU A 123 -19.19 4.51 0.68
CA GLU A 123 -20.13 5.18 -0.22
C GLU A 123 -19.66 6.62 -0.41
N PRO A 124 -19.65 7.14 -1.65
CA PRO A 124 -19.33 8.53 -1.88
C PRO A 124 -20.27 9.38 -1.04
N ASP A 125 -19.71 10.38 -0.35
CA ASP A 125 -20.48 11.24 0.52
C ASP A 125 -21.55 12.00 -0.29
N SER A 126 -22.77 11.46 -0.27
CA SER A 126 -23.92 12.01 -0.97
C SER A 126 -24.35 13.35 -0.39
N GLU A 127 -23.94 13.67 0.84
CA GLU A 127 -24.20 14.96 1.47
C GLU A 127 -23.36 16.06 0.81
N PHE A 128 -22.11 15.77 0.43
CA PHE A 128 -21.26 16.77 -0.25
C PHE A 128 -21.62 17.00 -1.72
N SER A 129 -22.42 16.13 -2.34
CA SER A 129 -22.95 16.30 -3.70
C SER A 129 -24.35 16.94 -3.73
N ASN A 130 -24.98 17.12 -2.56
CA ASN A 130 -26.20 17.89 -2.43
C ASN A 130 -25.90 19.40 -2.37
N SER A 131 -26.44 20.14 -3.33
CA SER A 131 -26.25 21.59 -3.47
C SER A 131 -26.63 22.41 -2.23
N VAL A 132 -27.51 21.89 -1.38
CA VAL A 132 -27.93 22.53 -0.13
C VAL A 132 -26.81 22.44 0.92
N THR A 133 -26.25 21.26 1.14
CA THR A 133 -25.17 21.01 2.08
C THR A 133 -23.85 21.65 1.64
N GLN A 134 -23.56 21.70 0.33
CA GLN A 134 -22.43 22.48 -0.20
C GLN A 134 -22.54 23.97 0.16
N ARG A 135 -23.72 24.58 -0.02
CA ARG A 135 -23.94 25.99 0.35
C ARG A 135 -23.78 26.21 1.86
N THR A 136 -24.31 25.31 2.68
CA THR A 136 -24.18 25.41 4.14
C THR A 136 -22.73 25.27 4.60
N TYR A 137 -21.94 24.40 3.96
CA TYR A 137 -20.52 24.24 4.25
C TYR A 137 -19.69 25.48 3.89
N VAL A 138 -19.90 26.06 2.69
CA VAL A 138 -19.24 27.30 2.26
C VAL A 138 -19.63 28.50 3.13
N GLN A 139 -20.90 28.58 3.54
CA GLN A 139 -21.39 29.66 4.42
C GLN A 139 -20.86 29.56 5.85
N SER A 140 -20.61 28.34 6.35
CA SER A 140 -20.04 28.11 7.69
C SER A 140 -18.52 28.25 7.75
N HIS A 141 -17.84 28.26 6.59
CA HIS A 141 -16.38 28.36 6.48
C HIS A 141 -16.00 29.42 5.41
N PRO A 142 -16.16 30.72 5.70
CA PRO A 142 -16.11 31.81 4.72
C PRO A 142 -14.74 32.08 4.07
N GLY A 143 -13.74 31.21 4.29
CA GLY A 143 -12.41 31.25 3.66
C GLY A 143 -12.20 30.21 2.56
N ILE A 144 -13.15 29.31 2.32
CA ILE A 144 -13.01 28.23 1.31
C ILE A 144 -13.73 28.65 0.03
N ASN A 145 -12.96 28.95 -1.03
CA ASN A 145 -13.50 29.17 -2.38
C ASN A 145 -13.30 27.89 -3.20
N LEU A 146 -14.39 27.23 -3.62
CA LEU A 146 -14.39 25.95 -4.34
C LEU A 146 -14.39 26.13 -5.87
N ASP A 147 -13.80 27.21 -6.39
CA ASP A 147 -13.70 27.42 -7.84
C ASP A 147 -12.49 26.63 -8.40
N TRP A 148 -12.72 25.35 -8.75
CA TRP A 148 -11.72 24.47 -9.35
C TRP A 148 -11.74 24.49 -10.90
N ARG A 149 -12.09 25.62 -11.52
CA ARG A 149 -11.94 25.79 -12.96
C ARG A 149 -10.56 26.37 -13.31
N THR A 150 -9.59 25.49 -13.51
CA THR A 150 -8.40 25.70 -14.38
C THR A 150 -7.99 24.40 -15.04
#